data_AF-A0A0F8X9W8-F1
#
_entry.id   AF-A0A0F8X9W8-F1
#
_cell.length_a   1.000
_cell.length_b   1.000
_cell.length_c   1.000
_cell.angle_alpha   90.00
_cell.angle_beta   90.00
_cell.angle_gamma   90.00
#
_symmetry.space_group_name_H-M   'P 1'
#
loop_
_entity.id
_entity.type
_entity.pdbx_description
1 polymer ?
#
loop_
_entity_poly.entity_id
_entity_poly.type
_entity_poly.pdbx_seq_one_letter_code
_entity_poly.pdbx_strand_id
1 'polypeptide(L)'
;MPLTKKKKEGINRVSAIVVLIILAAAFGFPFFWMVITSLKPTQEVLIYPPKILPQVLHLVNYVEAATMIPYFRYLWNTVYIAVVWTSGIIFCSTLTAYGFSRLKWKGRDIFFYIMLATMMVPFQVILIPLFVMYSKIHWVGTFKP
;
A
#
# COMPACT_ATOMS: atom_id res chain seq x y z
N MET A 1 47.39 -0.14 -18.84
CA MET A 1 46.31 0.29 -19.77
C MET A 1 44.93 0.05 -19.11
N PRO A 2 44.40 0.99 -18.30
CA PRO A 2 43.16 0.82 -17.52
C PRO A 2 41.90 1.52 -18.08
N LEU A 3 41.98 2.12 -19.28
CA LEU A 3 40.92 3.00 -19.81
C LEU A 3 39.69 2.27 -20.40
N THR A 4 39.80 0.96 -20.67
CA THR A 4 38.71 0.18 -21.29
C THR A 4 37.61 -0.26 -20.32
N LYS A 5 37.92 -0.44 -19.02
CA LYS A 5 36.91 -0.80 -18.00
C LYS A 5 35.94 0.34 -17.70
N LYS A 6 36.44 1.59 -17.57
CA LYS A 6 35.61 2.78 -17.32
C LYS A 6 34.58 3.07 -18.41
N LYS A 7 34.92 2.85 -19.68
CA LYS A 7 34.00 3.09 -20.82
C LYS A 7 32.85 2.07 -20.83
N LYS A 8 33.14 0.80 -20.50
CA LYS A 8 32.12 -0.27 -20.41
C LYS A 8 31.20 -0.07 -19.21
N GLU A 9 31.72 0.41 -18.08
CA GLU A 9 30.92 0.82 -16.91
C GLU A 9 30.05 2.05 -17.20
N GLY A 10 30.55 3.03 -17.96
CA GLY A 10 29.78 4.21 -18.37
C GLY A 10 28.58 3.87 -19.26
N ILE A 11 28.79 2.99 -20.26
CA ILE A 11 27.72 2.52 -21.16
C ILE A 11 26.66 1.72 -20.40
N ASN A 12 27.07 0.87 -19.44
CA ASN A 12 26.14 0.12 -18.59
C ASN A 12 25.35 1.02 -17.63
N ARG A 13 25.91 2.15 -17.20
CA ARG A 13 25.19 3.12 -16.36
C ARG A 13 24.17 3.91 -17.17
N VAL A 14 24.52 4.36 -18.38
CA VAL A 14 23.58 5.08 -19.25
C VAL A 14 22.41 4.18 -19.63
N SER A 15 22.66 2.92 -20.00
CA SER A 15 21.57 1.96 -20.28
C SER A 15 20.70 1.71 -19.06
N ALA A 16 21.30 1.53 -17.87
CA ALA A 16 20.55 1.38 -16.63
C ALA A 16 19.68 2.62 -16.32
N ILE A 17 20.21 3.83 -16.51
CA ILE A 17 19.45 5.08 -16.29
C ILE A 17 18.27 5.18 -17.28
N VAL A 18 18.49 4.88 -18.55
CA VAL A 18 17.43 4.90 -19.56
C VAL A 18 16.32 3.91 -19.20
N VAL A 19 16.68 2.68 -18.80
CA VAL A 19 15.72 1.67 -18.34
C VAL A 19 14.97 2.15 -17.10
N LEU A 20 15.66 2.73 -16.12
CA LEU A 20 15.02 3.27 -14.91
C LEU A 20 14.07 4.43 -15.23
N ILE A 21 14.40 5.32 -16.17
CA ILE A 21 13.51 6.40 -16.60
C ILE A 21 12.25 5.85 -17.26
N ILE A 22 12.40 4.85 -18.13
CA ILE A 22 11.25 4.20 -18.80
C ILE A 22 10.34 3.54 -17.76
N LEU A 23 10.92 2.78 -16.82
CA LEU A 23 10.16 2.15 -15.74
C LEU A 23 9.49 3.19 -14.84
N ALA A 24 10.20 4.24 -14.45
CA ALA A 24 9.64 5.32 -13.64
C ALA A 24 8.47 6.02 -14.35
N ALA A 25 8.57 6.26 -15.66
CA ALA A 25 7.48 6.81 -16.45
C ALA A 25 6.29 5.84 -16.53
N ALA A 26 6.53 4.55 -16.75
CA ALA A 26 5.49 3.53 -16.82
C ALA A 26 4.73 3.36 -15.48
N PHE A 27 5.45 3.29 -14.36
CA PHE A 27 4.86 3.19 -13.02
C PHE A 27 4.28 4.51 -12.52
N GLY A 28 4.83 5.66 -12.95
CA GLY A 28 4.34 6.99 -12.60
C GLY A 28 3.10 7.40 -13.39
N PHE A 29 2.87 6.82 -14.58
CA PHE A 29 1.75 7.18 -15.44
C PHE A 29 0.37 7.03 -14.77
N PRO A 30 0.03 5.94 -14.06
CA PRO A 30 -1.23 5.84 -13.33
C PRO A 30 -1.42 6.93 -12.27
N PHE A 31 -0.35 7.37 -11.60
CA PHE A 31 -0.42 8.47 -10.62
C PHE A 31 -0.64 9.82 -11.31
N PHE A 32 0.07 10.07 -12.41
CA PHE A 32 -0.18 11.23 -13.25
C PHE A 32 -1.63 11.26 -13.72
N TRP A 33 -2.14 10.13 -14.22
CA TRP A 33 -3.53 9.99 -14.63
C TRP A 33 -4.51 10.25 -13.47
N MET A 34 -4.23 9.73 -12.28
CA MET A 34 -5.04 9.95 -11.08
C MET A 34 -5.15 11.44 -10.70
N VAL A 35 -4.02 12.17 -10.71
CA VAL A 35 -4.01 13.61 -10.38
C VAL A 35 -4.76 14.42 -11.44
N ILE A 36 -4.55 14.10 -12.71
CA ILE A 36 -5.21 14.82 -13.79
C ILE A 36 -6.72 14.52 -13.82
N THR A 37 -7.13 13.28 -13.53
CA THR A 37 -8.56 12.93 -13.44
C THR A 37 -9.24 13.56 -12.24
N SER A 38 -8.57 13.73 -11.10
CA SER A 38 -9.16 14.44 -9.95
C SER A 38 -9.42 15.93 -10.23
N LEU A 39 -8.77 16.51 -11.24
CA LEU A 39 -8.94 17.90 -11.66
C LEU A 39 -9.99 18.08 -12.77
N LYS A 40 -10.57 17.00 -13.30
CA LYS A 40 -11.57 17.04 -14.37
C LYS A 40 -12.99 17.10 -13.81
N PRO A 41 -13.92 17.79 -14.48
CA PRO A 41 -15.35 17.63 -14.20
C PRO A 41 -15.80 16.22 -14.58
N THR A 42 -16.82 15.68 -13.91
CA THR A 42 -17.31 14.30 -14.10
C THR A 42 -17.67 14.00 -15.56
N GLN A 43 -18.22 14.98 -16.28
CA GLN A 43 -18.58 14.85 -17.68
C GLN A 43 -17.34 14.63 -18.56
N GLU A 44 -16.20 15.26 -18.24
CA GLU A 44 -14.96 15.10 -19.02
C GLU A 44 -14.27 13.75 -18.77
N VAL A 45 -14.45 13.17 -17.58
CA VAL A 45 -13.93 11.84 -17.23
C VAL A 45 -14.63 10.72 -18.02
N LEU A 46 -15.90 10.92 -18.37
CA LEU A 46 -16.74 9.91 -19.04
C LEU A 46 -16.72 10.00 -20.58
N ILE A 47 -16.05 11.01 -21.17
CA ILE A 47 -15.97 11.18 -22.63
C ILE A 47 -15.00 10.15 -23.24
N TYR A 48 -15.38 9.59 -24.40
CA TYR A 48 -14.52 8.75 -25.22
C TYR A 48 -14.19 9.44 -26.56
N PRO A 49 -12.92 9.54 -26.98
CA PRO A 49 -11.72 9.08 -26.30
C PRO A 49 -11.38 9.93 -25.04
N PRO A 50 -10.81 9.33 -23.97
CA PRO A 50 -10.43 10.06 -22.77
C PRO A 50 -9.41 11.14 -23.08
N LYS A 51 -9.73 12.39 -22.74
CA LYS A 51 -8.76 13.49 -22.88
C LYS A 51 -7.65 13.29 -21.86
N ILE A 52 -6.39 13.44 -22.26
CA ILE A 52 -5.27 13.28 -21.33
C ILE A 52 -5.23 14.46 -20.36
N LEU A 53 -5.24 15.69 -20.88
CA LEU A 53 -5.22 16.92 -20.09
C LEU A 53 -6.65 17.46 -19.87
N PRO A 54 -6.91 18.12 -18.73
CA PRO A 54 -8.20 18.73 -18.45
C PRO A 54 -8.38 20.00 -19.30
N GLN A 55 -9.57 20.20 -19.85
CA GLN A 55 -9.90 21.46 -20.55
C GLN A 55 -10.14 22.60 -19.56
N VAL A 56 -10.72 22.28 -18.41
CA VAL A 56 -11.00 23.22 -17.32
C VAL A 56 -10.53 22.60 -16.01
N LEU A 57 -9.77 23.37 -15.23
CA LEU A 57 -9.32 22.94 -13.91
C LEU A 57 -10.48 23.04 -12.91
N HIS A 58 -10.97 21.89 -12.45
CA HIS A 58 -12.11 21.80 -11.54
C HIS A 58 -11.65 21.60 -10.08
N LEU A 59 -11.01 22.61 -9.50
CA LEU A 59 -10.48 22.56 -8.12
C LEU A 59 -11.58 22.39 -7.06
N VAL A 60 -12.82 22.74 -7.39
CA VAL A 60 -13.97 22.54 -6.50
C VAL A 60 -14.20 21.07 -6.14
N ASN A 61 -13.71 20.11 -6.95
CA ASN A 61 -13.72 18.69 -6.62
C ASN A 61 -13.08 18.39 -5.24
N TYR A 62 -12.03 19.12 -4.85
CA TYR A 62 -11.39 18.94 -3.55
C TYR A 62 -12.23 19.50 -2.41
N VAL A 63 -12.90 20.63 -2.63
CA VAL A 63 -13.79 21.24 -1.63
C VAL A 63 -15.03 20.37 -1.43
N GLU A 64 -15.64 19.90 -2.52
CA GLU A 64 -16.75 18.95 -2.49
C GLU A 64 -16.34 17.64 -1.82
N ALA A 65 -15.18 17.06 -2.18
CA ALA A 65 -14.71 15.83 -1.54
C ALA A 65 -14.48 15.99 -0.03
N ALA A 66 -14.00 17.15 0.42
CA ALA A 66 -13.79 17.45 1.83
C ALA A 66 -15.08 17.73 2.61
N THR A 67 -16.18 18.10 1.93
CA THR A 67 -17.44 18.54 2.56
C THR A 67 -18.60 17.54 2.40
N MET A 68 -18.63 16.76 1.31
CA MET A 68 -19.66 15.74 1.04
C MET A 68 -19.69 14.61 2.06
N ILE A 69 -18.54 14.31 2.64
CA ILE A 69 -18.37 13.30 3.69
C ILE A 69 -17.52 13.89 4.82
N PRO A 70 -17.57 13.33 6.03
CA PRO A 70 -16.65 13.70 7.10
C PRO A 70 -15.23 13.19 6.81
N TYR A 71 -14.61 13.72 5.75
CA TYR A 71 -13.35 13.25 5.16
C TYR A 71 -12.24 13.20 6.20
N PHE A 72 -12.05 14.29 6.95
CA PHE A 72 -11.02 14.37 7.99
C PHE A 72 -11.24 13.37 9.13
N ARG A 73 -12.50 13.02 9.44
CA ARG A 73 -12.78 11.95 10.41
C ARG A 73 -12.34 10.60 9.86
N TYR A 74 -12.65 10.28 8.61
CA TYR A 74 -12.21 9.01 8.00
C TYR A 74 -10.69 8.92 7.84
N LEU A 75 -10.05 10.05 7.50
CA LEU A 75 -8.61 10.15 7.46
C LEU A 75 -8.01 9.88 8.84
N TRP A 76 -8.52 10.53 9.89
CA TRP A 76 -8.04 10.33 11.25
C TRP A 76 -8.29 8.91 11.75
N ASN A 77 -9.44 8.32 11.47
CA ASN A 77 -9.74 6.92 11.81
C ASN A 77 -8.71 5.98 11.18
N THR A 78 -8.42 6.18 9.89
CA THR A 78 -7.44 5.37 9.16
C THR A 78 -6.03 5.53 9.74
N VAL A 79 -5.60 6.78 9.99
CA VAL A 79 -4.28 7.06 10.57
C VAL A 79 -4.14 6.44 11.96
N TYR A 80 -5.15 6.63 12.82
CA TYR A 80 -5.17 6.07 14.17
C TYR A 80 -5.04 4.54 14.15
N ILE A 81 -5.90 3.87 13.37
CA ILE A 81 -5.89 2.40 13.25
C ILE A 81 -4.54 1.93 12.68
N ALA A 82 -4.05 2.57 11.62
CA ALA A 82 -2.78 2.18 10.98
C ALA A 82 -1.59 2.30 11.94
N VAL A 83 -1.52 3.37 12.72
CA VAL A 83 -0.43 3.58 13.70
C VAL A 83 -0.51 2.54 14.81
N VAL A 84 -1.67 2.41 15.47
CA VAL A 84 -1.85 1.46 16.59
C VAL A 84 -1.57 0.02 16.15
N TRP A 85 -2.12 -0.38 15.01
CA TRP A 85 -1.95 -1.72 14.45
C TRP A 85 -0.50 -2.00 14.06
N THR A 86 0.15 -1.08 13.34
CA THR A 86 1.54 -1.25 12.90
C THR A 86 2.49 -1.31 14.09
N SER A 87 2.31 -0.46 15.10
CA SER A 87 3.12 -0.51 16.33
C SER A 87 2.98 -1.84 17.06
N GLY A 88 1.75 -2.35 17.19
CA GLY A 88 1.47 -3.67 17.78
C GLY A 88 2.14 -4.81 17.01
N ILE A 89 2.03 -4.79 15.67
CA ILE A 89 2.68 -5.79 14.81
C ILE A 89 4.20 -5.73 14.97
N ILE A 90 4.82 -4.55 14.90
CA ILE A 90 6.28 -4.43 15.03
C ILE A 90 6.74 -4.97 16.38
N PHE A 91 6.04 -4.62 17.46
CA PHE A 91 6.36 -5.10 18.80
C PHE A 91 6.30 -6.63 18.89
N CYS A 92 5.17 -7.24 18.51
CA CYS A 92 4.98 -8.69 18.57
C CYS A 92 5.94 -9.42 17.61
N SER A 93 6.05 -8.96 16.37
CA SER A 93 6.90 -9.60 15.35
C SER A 93 8.39 -9.54 15.73
N THR A 94 8.86 -8.46 16.35
CA THR A 94 10.25 -8.36 16.82
C THR A 94 10.54 -9.40 17.91
N LEU A 95 9.64 -9.55 18.88
CA LEU A 95 9.75 -10.56 19.95
C LEU A 95 9.75 -11.98 19.37
N THR A 96 8.78 -12.27 18.50
CA THR A 96 8.65 -13.58 17.85
C THR A 96 9.87 -13.89 16.98
N ALA A 97 10.34 -12.94 16.16
CA ALA A 97 11.51 -13.11 15.31
C ALA A 97 12.78 -13.33 16.14
N TYR A 98 12.95 -12.65 17.28
CA TYR A 98 14.06 -12.91 18.19
C TYR A 98 14.00 -14.34 18.76
N GLY A 99 12.81 -14.80 19.16
CA GLY A 99 12.55 -16.17 19.62
C GLY A 99 12.90 -17.25 18.60
N PHE A 100 12.64 -17.02 17.31
CA PHE A 100 12.99 -17.96 16.24
C PHE A 100 14.46 -17.88 15.81
N SER A 101 15.05 -16.68 15.79
CA SER A 101 16.38 -16.48 15.20
C SER A 101 17.55 -16.64 16.19
N ARG A 102 17.37 -16.27 17.47
CA ARG A 102 18.46 -16.23 18.45
C ARG A 102 18.36 -17.32 19.51
N LEU A 103 17.14 -17.72 19.90
CA LEU A 103 16.92 -18.76 20.90
C LEU A 103 16.87 -20.15 20.26
N LYS A 104 17.58 -21.11 20.87
CA LYS A 104 17.51 -22.53 20.49
C LYS A 104 16.58 -23.25 21.46
N TRP A 105 15.42 -23.70 20.97
CA TRP A 105 14.42 -24.41 21.78
C TRP A 105 13.84 -25.60 20.99
N LYS A 106 13.38 -26.62 21.72
CA LYS A 106 12.86 -27.86 21.13
C LYS A 106 11.51 -27.61 20.45
N GLY A 107 11.36 -27.98 19.17
CA GLY A 107 10.12 -27.81 18.41
C GLY A 107 10.03 -26.50 17.61
N ARG A 108 11.06 -25.65 17.66
CA ARG A 108 11.10 -24.36 16.94
C ARG A 108 10.68 -24.47 15.47
N ASP A 109 11.24 -25.43 14.75
CA ASP A 109 11.01 -25.53 13.31
C ASP A 109 9.56 -25.93 13.00
N ILE A 110 8.92 -26.73 13.87
CA ILE A 110 7.50 -27.10 13.75
C ILE A 110 6.62 -25.84 13.84
N PHE A 111 6.81 -25.02 14.86
CA PHE A 111 6.05 -23.77 15.02
C PHE A 111 6.32 -22.77 13.89
N PHE A 112 7.55 -22.76 13.36
CA PHE A 112 7.88 -21.95 12.20
C PHE A 112 7.08 -22.39 10.95
N TYR A 113 6.98 -23.70 10.69
CA TYR A 113 6.15 -24.22 9.60
C TYR A 113 4.66 -23.96 9.81
N ILE A 114 4.14 -24.09 11.03
CA ILE A 114 2.75 -23.74 11.35
C ILE A 114 2.47 -22.27 11.04
N MET A 115 3.37 -21.37 11.46
CA MET A 115 3.25 -19.94 11.16
C MET A 115 3.18 -19.70 9.64
N LEU A 116 4.08 -20.29 8.86
CA LEU A 116 4.03 -20.18 7.39
C LEU A 116 2.73 -20.73 6.82
N ALA A 117 2.25 -21.89 7.30
CA ALA A 117 0.99 -22.47 6.87
C ALA A 117 -0.20 -21.53 7.15
N THR A 118 -0.22 -20.84 8.29
CA THR A 118 -1.28 -19.86 8.59
C THR A 118 -1.25 -18.63 7.67
N MET A 119 -0.06 -18.21 7.19
CA MET A 119 0.06 -17.10 6.23
C MET A 119 -0.42 -17.46 4.82
N MET A 120 -0.53 -18.75 4.50
CA MET A 120 -1.08 -19.22 3.22
C MET A 120 -2.61 -19.21 3.19
N VAL A 121 -3.27 -19.07 4.34
CA VAL A 121 -4.73 -19.03 4.41
C VAL A 121 -5.22 -17.73 3.78
N PRO A 122 -6.09 -17.79 2.76
CA PRO A 122 -6.60 -16.59 2.09
C PRO A 122 -7.49 -15.79 3.05
N PHE A 123 -7.28 -14.47 3.07
CA PHE A 123 -8.00 -13.55 3.95
C PHE A 123 -9.53 -13.65 3.81
N GLN A 124 -10.02 -13.94 2.61
CA GLN A 124 -11.44 -14.06 2.28
C GLN A 124 -12.14 -15.15 3.11
N VAL A 125 -11.44 -16.24 3.45
CA VAL A 125 -12.00 -17.35 4.24
C VAL A 125 -12.13 -16.96 5.72
N ILE A 126 -11.25 -16.08 6.20
CA ILE A 126 -11.21 -15.64 7.60
C ILE A 126 -12.18 -14.48 7.84
N LEU A 127 -12.54 -13.72 6.81
CA LEU A 127 -13.36 -12.50 6.92
C LEU A 127 -14.73 -12.75 7.58
N ILE A 128 -15.46 -13.80 7.15
CA ILE A 128 -16.80 -14.09 7.69
C ILE A 128 -16.72 -14.52 9.17
N PRO A 129 -15.89 -15.51 9.55
CA PRO A 129 -15.70 -15.84 10.96
C PRO A 129 -15.28 -14.65 11.82
N LEU A 130 -14.37 -13.81 11.31
CA LEU A 130 -13.90 -12.61 12.01
C LEU A 130 -15.07 -11.65 12.26
N PHE A 131 -15.91 -11.36 11.26
CA PHE A 131 -17.09 -10.52 11.42
C PHE A 131 -18.06 -11.07 12.47
N VAL A 132 -18.35 -12.39 12.42
CA VAL A 132 -19.24 -13.03 13.40
C VAL A 132 -18.66 -12.91 14.81
N MET A 133 -17.36 -13.08 14.99
CA MET A 133 -16.71 -12.93 16.29
C MET A 133 -16.85 -11.49 16.82
N TYR A 134 -16.51 -10.48 16.01
CA TYR A 134 -16.61 -9.07 16.40
C TYR A 134 -18.06 -8.63 16.62
N SER A 135 -19.01 -9.22 15.89
CA SER A 135 -20.44 -8.98 16.08
C SER A 135 -20.92 -9.50 17.42
N LYS A 136 -20.52 -10.73 17.81
CA LYS A 136 -20.87 -11.33 19.10
C LYS A 136 -20.35 -10.53 20.30
N ILE A 137 -19.18 -9.90 20.17
CA ILE A 137 -18.61 -9.06 21.24
C ILE A 137 -19.02 -7.58 21.13
N HIS A 138 -19.89 -7.22 20.16
CA HIS A 138 -20.36 -5.86 19.90
C HIS A 138 -19.23 -4.85 19.60
N TRP A 139 -18.16 -5.28 18.92
CA TRP A 139 -17.03 -4.42 18.55
C TRP A 139 -17.09 -3.92 17.09
N VAL A 140 -18.08 -4.39 16.33
CA VAL A 140 -18.30 -3.95 14.94
C VAL A 140 -18.49 -2.43 14.90
N GLY A 141 -17.74 -1.77 14.02
CA GLY A 141 -17.81 -0.32 13.82
C GLY A 141 -17.12 0.52 14.90
N THR A 142 -16.31 -0.10 15.77
CA THR A 142 -15.55 0.60 16.83
C THR A 142 -14.04 0.58 16.56
N PHE A 143 -13.26 1.38 17.28
CA PHE A 143 -11.78 1.40 17.22
C PHE A 143 -11.11 0.30 18.07
N LYS A 144 -11.90 -0.63 18.62
CA LYS A 144 -11.37 -1.68 19.49
C LYS A 144 -10.61 -2.70 18.64
N PRO A 145 -9.45 -3.18 19.13
CA PRO A 145 -8.55 -4.06 18.37
C PRO A 145 -9.21 -5.38 17.98
#